data_AF-A0A1Y4LUI9-F1
#
_entry.id   AF-A0A1Y4LUI9-F1
#
_cell.length_a   1.000
_cell.length_b   1.000
_cell.length_c   1.000
_cell.angle_alpha   90.00
_cell.angle_beta   90.00
_cell.angle_gamma   90.00
#
_symmetry.space_group_name_H-M   'P 1'
#
loop_
_entity.id
_entity.type
_entity.pdbx_description
1 polymer ?
#
loop_
_entity_poly.entity_id
_entity_poly.type
_entity_poly.pdbx_seq_one_letter_code
_entity_poly.pdbx_strand_id
1 'polypeptide(L)'
;MTWKYSVSLFLKDVVLELTFVILFLVVLVILCTQKPFSKILLRCSTGLGILYIVTAIIVPRLPDFELQTFILVGINDVIIFEGFYFIIGLVLIIFSVLLKAGFDYQTQLEDEML
;
A
#
# COMPACT_ATOMS: atom_id res chain seq x y z
N MET A 1 -6.58 -7.34 34.92
CA MET A 1 -7.04 -7.21 33.53
C MET A 1 -5.79 -7.09 32.67
N THR A 2 -5.30 -8.20 32.12
CA THR A 2 -4.09 -8.20 31.28
C THR A 2 -4.48 -7.72 29.90
N TRP A 3 -4.07 -6.51 29.53
CA TRP A 3 -4.19 -5.99 28.17
C TRP A 3 -3.38 -6.89 27.23
N LYS A 4 -4.03 -7.91 26.65
CA LYS A 4 -3.42 -8.71 25.59
C LYS A 4 -3.64 -7.92 24.31
N TYR A 5 -2.65 -7.12 23.93
CA TYR A 5 -2.68 -6.38 22.67
C TYR A 5 -2.78 -7.41 21.53
N SER A 6 -3.77 -7.25 20.65
CA SER A 6 -3.92 -8.13 19.50
C SER A 6 -2.77 -7.89 18.52
N VAL A 7 -2.07 -8.95 18.16
CA VAL A 7 -0.99 -8.93 17.18
C VAL A 7 -1.55 -8.58 15.80
N SER A 8 -2.75 -9.07 15.48
CA SER A 8 -3.42 -8.77 14.22
C SER A 8 -3.74 -7.29 14.07
N LEU A 9 -4.25 -6.64 15.12
CA LEU A 9 -4.48 -5.20 15.18
C LEU A 9 -3.18 -4.41 15.08
N PHE A 10 -2.18 -4.79 15.86
CA PHE A 10 -0.88 -4.12 15.86
C PHE A 10 -0.24 -4.10 14.46
N LEU A 11 -0.25 -5.22 13.72
CA LEU A 11 0.29 -5.26 12.36
C LEU A 11 -0.47 -4.35 11.41
N LYS A 12 -1.81 -4.31 11.51
CA LYS A 12 -2.65 -3.42 10.71
C LYS A 12 -2.32 -1.94 10.98
N ASP A 13 -2.14 -1.58 12.25
CA ASP A 13 -1.77 -0.23 12.66
C ASP A 13 -0.39 0.16 12.14
N VAL A 14 0.60 -0.74 12.25
CA VAL A 14 1.95 -0.53 11.71
C VAL A 14 1.93 -0.30 10.19
N VAL A 15 1.16 -1.09 9.45
CA VAL A 15 1.02 -0.92 7.99
C VAL A 15 0.43 0.46 7.66
N LEU A 16 -0.57 0.90 8.43
CA LEU A 16 -1.18 2.21 8.25
C LEU A 16 -0.19 3.35 8.57
N GLU A 17 0.51 3.28 9.70
CA GLU A 17 1.51 4.28 10.09
C GLU A 17 2.65 4.37 9.07
N LEU A 18 3.17 3.22 8.62
CA LEU A 18 4.17 3.17 7.55
C LEU A 18 3.66 3.80 6.26
N THR A 19 2.37 3.61 5.94
CA THR A 19 1.74 4.25 4.77
C THR A 19 1.83 5.76 4.90
N PHE A 20 1.45 6.34 6.04
CA PHE A 20 1.53 7.78 6.26
C PHE A 20 2.96 8.32 6.20
N VAL A 21 3.91 7.62 6.83
CA VAL A 21 5.33 8.01 6.80
C VAL A 21 5.85 8.02 5.36
N ILE A 22 5.57 6.98 4.58
CA ILE A 22 6.01 6.88 3.19
C ILE A 22 5.37 7.98 2.33
N LEU A 23 4.07 8.23 2.47
CA LEU A 23 3.39 9.30 1.74
C LEU A 23 3.97 10.67 2.08
N PHE A 24 4.26 10.93 3.35
CA PHE A 24 4.92 12.17 3.77
C PHE A 24 6.30 12.35 3.13
N LEU A 25 7.13 11.30 3.12
CA LEU A 25 8.44 11.32 2.47
C LEU A 25 8.33 11.57 0.96
N VAL A 26 7.34 10.98 0.29
CA VAL A 26 7.08 11.23 -1.14
C VAL A 26 6.72 12.69 -1.40
N VAL A 27 5.88 13.29 -0.56
CA VAL A 27 5.53 14.72 -0.67
C VAL A 27 6.77 15.60 -0.51
N LEU A 28 7.66 15.29 0.46
CA LEU A 28 8.92 16.01 0.61
C LEU A 28 9.81 15.89 -0.63
N VAL A 29 9.88 14.71 -1.25
CA VAL A 29 10.63 14.51 -2.50
C VAL A 29 10.05 15.37 -3.62
N ILE A 30 8.73 15.43 -3.77
CA ILE A 30 8.06 16.28 -4.76
C ILE A 30 8.39 17.76 -4.52
N LEU A 31 8.34 18.23 -3.26
CA LEU A 31 8.69 19.60 -2.89
C LEU A 31 10.16 19.94 -3.21
N CYS A 32 11.09 19.04 -2.91
CA CYS A 32 12.52 19.27 -3.16
C CYS A 32 12.87 19.22 -4.64
N THR A 33 12.24 18.33 -5.40
CA THR A 33 12.54 18.13 -6.84
C THR A 33 11.73 19.04 -7.76
N GLN A 34 10.65 19.64 -7.25
CA GLN A 34 9.65 20.37 -8.03
C GLN A 34 9.05 19.53 -9.19
N LYS A 35 9.14 18.20 -9.09
CA LYS A 35 8.64 17.26 -10.09
C LYS A 35 7.48 16.47 -9.49
N PRO A 36 6.25 16.59 -10.04
CA PRO A 36 5.09 15.87 -9.51
C PRO A 36 5.24 14.36 -9.68
N PHE A 37 5.86 13.90 -10.77
CA PHE A 37 6.16 12.50 -10.99
C PHE A 37 7.64 12.20 -10.73
N SER A 38 7.90 11.20 -9.88
CA SER A 38 9.25 10.77 -9.54
C SER A 38 9.35 9.25 -9.45
N LYS A 39 10.56 8.72 -9.70
CA LYS A 39 10.85 7.28 -9.53
C LYS A 39 10.55 6.80 -8.10
N ILE A 40 10.71 7.68 -7.10
CA ILE A 40 10.43 7.37 -5.69
C ILE A 40 8.92 7.19 -5.49
N LEU A 41 8.08 8.10 -5.98
CA LEU A 41 6.62 7.98 -5.93
C LEU A 41 6.14 6.65 -6.56
N LEU A 42 6.72 6.24 -7.69
CA LEU A 42 6.39 4.96 -8.35
C LEU A 42 6.76 3.73 -7.50
N ARG A 43 7.98 3.73 -6.94
CA ARG A 43 8.45 2.64 -6.08
C ARG A 43 7.67 2.56 -4.78
N CYS A 44 7.38 3.70 -4.16
CA CYS A 44 6.62 3.78 -2.92
C CYS A 44 5.17 3.32 -3.12
N SER A 45 4.47 3.80 -4.15
CA SER A 45 3.09 3.35 -4.45
C SER A 45 3.03 1.85 -4.75
N THR A 46 3.94 1.33 -5.57
CA THR A 46 4.02 -0.11 -5.86
C THR A 46 4.35 -0.93 -4.60
N GLY A 47 5.34 -0.48 -3.81
CA GLY A 47 5.75 -1.15 -2.58
C GLY A 47 4.66 -1.16 -1.52
N LEU A 48 3.95 -0.05 -1.33
CA LEU A 48 2.77 0.00 -0.46
C LEU A 48 1.68 -0.94 -0.97
N GLY A 49 1.39 -0.94 -2.27
CA GLY A 49 0.41 -1.86 -2.86
C GLY A 49 0.72 -3.33 -2.55
N ILE A 50 1.99 -3.73 -2.72
CA ILE A 50 2.46 -5.08 -2.35
C ILE A 50 2.31 -5.32 -0.84
N LEU A 51 2.71 -4.36 0.00
CA LEU A 51 2.59 -4.47 1.46
C LEU A 51 1.14 -4.72 1.90
N TYR A 52 0.17 -4.01 1.32
CA TYR A 52 -1.26 -4.19 1.59
C TYR A 52 -1.76 -5.57 1.13
N ILE A 53 -1.37 -6.05 -0.05
CA ILE A 53 -1.71 -7.41 -0.51
C ILE A 53 -1.13 -8.47 0.43
N VAL A 54 0.14 -8.32 0.82
CA VAL A 54 0.79 -9.23 1.76
C VAL A 54 0.07 -9.21 3.12
N THR A 55 -0.32 -8.04 3.60
CA THR A 55 -1.08 -7.87 4.85
C THR A 55 -2.43 -8.59 4.76
N ALA A 56 -3.14 -8.45 3.65
CA ALA A 56 -4.43 -9.11 3.39
C ALA A 56 -4.35 -10.64 3.40
N ILE A 57 -3.16 -11.20 3.13
CA ILE A 57 -2.88 -12.63 3.17
C ILE A 57 -2.41 -13.02 4.58
N ILE A 58 -1.40 -12.35 5.12
CA ILE A 58 -0.73 -12.78 6.36
C ILE A 58 -1.64 -12.58 7.59
N VAL A 59 -2.31 -11.43 7.70
CA VAL A 59 -3.05 -11.07 8.92
C VAL A 59 -4.20 -12.04 9.23
N PRO A 60 -5.01 -12.50 8.26
CA PRO A 60 -6.04 -13.52 8.50
C PRO A 60 -5.55 -14.87 9.03
N ARG A 61 -4.25 -15.15 8.95
CA ARG A 61 -3.64 -16.41 9.44
C ARG A 61 -3.25 -16.31 10.92
N LEU A 62 -3.38 -15.14 11.54
CA LEU A 62 -3.06 -14.96 12.95
C LEU A 62 -4.16 -15.54 13.84
N PRO A 63 -3.81 -16.16 14.98
CA PRO A 63 -4.76 -16.86 15.84
C PRO A 63 -5.75 -15.92 16.55
N ASP A 64 -5.41 -14.65 16.67
CA ASP A 64 -6.22 -13.57 17.25
C ASP A 64 -6.83 -12.66 16.17
N PHE A 65 -6.87 -13.13 14.91
CA PHE A 65 -7.53 -12.39 13.85
C PHE A 65 -9.04 -12.43 14.01
N GLU A 66 -9.63 -11.24 14.09
CA GLU A 66 -11.06 -11.04 13.94
C GLU A 66 -11.34 -10.31 12.64
N LEU A 67 -12.28 -10.83 11.85
CA LEU A 67 -12.72 -10.17 10.63
C LEU A 67 -13.45 -8.87 10.98
N GLN A 68 -12.89 -7.74 10.58
CA GLN A 68 -13.47 -6.41 10.82
C GLN A 68 -14.23 -5.85 9.62
N THR A 69 -14.01 -6.42 8.44
CA THR A 69 -14.55 -5.91 7.17
C THR A 69 -15.30 -7.04 6.44
N PHE A 70 -14.74 -7.58 5.36
CA PHE A 70 -15.30 -8.64 4.55
C PHE A 70 -14.20 -9.58 4.04
N ILE A 71 -14.60 -10.81 3.74
CA ILE A 71 -13.75 -11.82 3.12
C ILE A 71 -13.91 -11.70 1.60
N LEU A 72 -12.80 -11.58 0.88
CA LEU A 72 -12.85 -11.57 -0.59
C LEU A 72 -12.83 -12.99 -1.15
N VAL A 73 -12.00 -13.86 -0.58
CA VAL A 73 -11.96 -15.29 -0.92
C VAL A 73 -11.73 -16.08 0.37
N GLY A 74 -12.55 -17.11 0.56
CA GLY A 74 -12.36 -18.13 1.58
C GLY A 74 -12.61 -19.51 1.00
N ILE A 75 -11.95 -20.53 1.54
CA ILE A 75 -12.25 -21.94 1.26
C ILE A 75 -12.62 -22.58 2.59
N ASN A 76 -13.86 -23.06 2.71
CA ASN A 76 -14.44 -23.55 3.97
C ASN A 76 -14.30 -22.47 5.06
N ASP A 77 -13.71 -22.83 6.22
CA ASP A 77 -13.49 -21.92 7.35
C ASP A 77 -12.16 -21.14 7.25
N VAL A 78 -11.41 -21.26 6.16
CA VAL A 78 -10.12 -20.58 5.99
C VAL A 78 -10.29 -19.32 5.14
N ILE A 79 -9.99 -18.16 5.75
CA ILE A 79 -9.93 -16.87 5.05
C ILE A 79 -8.61 -16.79 4.28
N ILE A 80 -8.69 -16.66 2.95
CA ILE A 80 -7.52 -16.58 2.08
C ILE A 80 -7.07 -15.13 1.91
N PHE A 81 -8.03 -14.24 1.64
CA PHE A 81 -7.81 -12.80 1.49
C PHE A 81 -8.81 -12.02 2.35
N GLU A 82 -8.30 -11.19 3.24
CA GLU A 82 -9.07 -10.07 3.77
C GLU A 82 -9.30 -9.07 2.63
N GLY A 83 -10.56 -8.73 2.38
CA GLY A 83 -10.90 -8.05 1.15
C GLY A 83 -10.55 -6.56 1.12
N PHE A 84 -10.64 -5.87 2.26
CA PHE A 84 -10.39 -4.44 2.32
C PHE A 84 -8.91 -4.10 2.04
N TYR A 85 -7.98 -4.75 2.74
CA TYR A 85 -6.54 -4.58 2.52
C TYR A 85 -6.13 -5.07 1.13
N PHE A 86 -6.74 -6.14 0.62
CA PHE A 86 -6.45 -6.62 -0.72
C PHE A 86 -6.85 -5.59 -1.79
N ILE A 87 -8.06 -5.01 -1.69
CA ILE A 87 -8.53 -3.99 -2.63
C ILE A 87 -7.65 -2.74 -2.56
N ILE A 88 -7.29 -2.26 -1.37
CA ILE A 88 -6.37 -1.12 -1.23
C ILE A 88 -5.05 -1.41 -1.95
N GLY A 89 -4.48 -2.59 -1.70
CA GLY A 89 -3.22 -2.98 -2.33
C GLY A 89 -3.31 -3.03 -3.85
N LEU A 90 -4.39 -3.60 -4.38
CA LEU A 90 -4.66 -3.66 -5.82
C LEU A 90 -4.84 -2.27 -6.43
N VAL A 91 -5.59 -1.38 -5.78
CA VAL A 91 -5.79 0.01 -6.23
C VAL A 91 -4.45 0.75 -6.27
N LEU A 92 -3.58 0.60 -5.26
CA LEU A 92 -2.26 1.23 -5.24
C LEU A 92 -1.34 0.73 -6.37
N ILE A 93 -1.39 -0.56 -6.70
CA ILE A 93 -0.63 -1.11 -7.83
C ILE A 93 -1.16 -0.57 -9.17
N ILE A 94 -2.48 -0.55 -9.38
CA ILE A 94 -3.06 0.04 -10.59
C ILE A 94 -2.69 1.53 -10.68
N PHE A 95 -2.78 2.23 -9.57
CA PHE A 95 -2.39 3.64 -9.49
C PHE A 95 -0.91 3.84 -9.81
N SER A 96 0.00 2.97 -9.36
CA SER A 96 1.42 3.07 -9.69
C SER A 96 1.69 2.90 -11.20
N VAL A 97 0.92 2.07 -11.89
CA VAL A 97 0.97 1.95 -13.35
C VAL A 97 0.53 3.24 -14.04
N LEU A 98 -0.55 3.87 -13.56
CA LEU A 98 -1.00 5.17 -14.08
C LEU A 98 0.04 6.27 -13.83
N LEU A 99 0.60 6.32 -12.63
CA LEU A 99 1.68 7.25 -12.28
C LEU A 99 2.90 7.03 -13.18
N LYS A 100 3.21 5.79 -13.57
CA LYS A 100 4.33 5.50 -14.46
C LYS A 100 4.11 6.13 -15.83
N ALA A 101 2.91 6.05 -16.38
CA ALA A 101 2.59 6.74 -17.64
C ALA A 101 2.79 8.27 -17.52
N GLY A 102 2.37 8.87 -16.40
CA GLY A 102 2.63 10.29 -16.13
C GLY A 102 4.12 10.63 -16.00
N PHE A 103 4.90 9.77 -15.35
CA PHE A 103 6.36 9.91 -15.24
C PHE A 103 7.07 9.81 -16.59
N ASP A 104 6.69 8.84 -17.42
CA ASP A 104 7.27 8.63 -18.74
C ASP A 104 6.97 9.85 -19.64
N TYR A 105 5.74 10.37 -19.60
CA TYR A 105 5.37 11.59 -20.33
C TYR A 105 6.12 12.83 -19.85
N GLN A 106 6.23 13.03 -18.52
CA GLN A 106 7.00 14.15 -17.96
C GLN A 106 8.47 14.09 -18.39
N THR A 107 9.08 12.89 -18.43
CA THR A 107 10.47 12.70 -18.84
C THR A 107 10.67 13.04 -20.32
N GLN A 108 9.75 12.61 -21.19
CA GLN A 108 9.80 12.94 -22.63
C GLN A 108 9.76 14.45 -22.88
N LEU A 109 8.88 15.17 -22.18
CA LEU A 109 8.81 16.63 -22.30
C LEU A 109 10.10 17.31 -21.84
N GLU A 110 10.73 16.81 -20.78
CA GLU A 110 12.01 17.36 -20.30
C GLU A 110 13.14 17.13 -21.32
N ASP A 111 13.16 15.95 -21.97
CA ASP A 111 14.16 15.62 -23.00
C ASP A 111 13.98 16.43 -24.29
N GLU A 112 12.74 16.76 -24.68
CA GLU A 112 12.45 17.60 -25.87
C GLU A 112 12.78 19.09 -25.70
N MET A 113 12.90 19.56 -24.45
CA MET A 113 13.23 20.96 -24.11
C MET A 113 14.73 21.21 -23.95
N LEU A 114 15.58 20.18 -24.07
CA LEU A 114 17.04 20.24 -23.99
C LEU A 114 17.70 20.22 -25.38
#